data_AF-A0A512BPA2-F1
#
_entry.id   AF-A0A512BPA2-F1
#
_cell.length_a   1.000
_cell.length_b   1.000
_cell.length_c   1.000
_cell.angle_alpha   90.00
_cell.angle_beta   90.00
_cell.angle_gamma   90.00
#
_symmetry.space_group_name_H-M   'P 1'
#
loop_
_entity.id
_entity.type
_entity.pdbx_description
1 polymer ?
#
loop_
_entity_poly.entity_id
_entity_poly.type
_entity_poly.pdbx_seq_one_letter_code
_entity_poly.pdbx_strand_id
1 'polypeptide(L)'
;MNTSGLRMLSRTALALLAGGAALLWNGDGPVFSGSLVSQAEARVGRPATPMSYAGVARRTTRRSAAYGAAAGAAAAGAYYYAAPGCRQVVNSYGQIVYRCP
;
A
#
# COMPACT_ATOMS: atom_id res chain seq x y z
N MET A 1 -35.17 46.14 19.58
CA MET A 1 -35.18 44.77 19.03
C MET A 1 -33.77 44.21 19.07
N ASN A 2 -33.54 43.13 19.82
CA ASN A 2 -32.19 42.58 20.04
C ASN A 2 -31.65 41.92 18.77
N THR A 3 -30.49 42.37 18.30
CA THR A 3 -29.82 41.88 17.09
C THR A 3 -29.49 40.38 17.14
N SER A 4 -29.25 39.84 18.34
CA SER A 4 -29.00 38.41 18.57
C SER A 4 -30.23 37.54 18.28
N GLY A 5 -31.42 38.00 18.67
CA GLY A 5 -32.68 37.28 18.40
C GLY A 5 -33.00 37.27 16.91
N LEU A 6 -32.75 38.38 16.22
CA LEU A 6 -32.97 38.48 14.77
C LEU A 6 -32.04 37.55 13.96
N ARG A 7 -30.79 37.38 14.41
CA ARG A 7 -29.83 36.42 13.81
C ARG A 7 -30.19 34.97 14.09
N MET A 8 -30.77 34.68 15.25
CA MET A 8 -31.22 33.32 15.59
C MET A 8 -32.46 32.94 14.78
N LEU A 9 -33.42 33.86 14.65
CA LEU A 9 -34.61 33.72 13.81
C LEU A 9 -34.27 33.57 12.32
N SER A 10 -33.28 34.30 11.81
CA SER A 10 -32.88 34.17 10.39
C SER A 10 -32.25 32.81 10.09
N ARG A 11 -31.43 32.29 11.02
CA ARG A 11 -30.80 30.97 10.88
C ARG A 11 -31.81 29.83 10.92
N THR A 12 -32.78 29.89 11.82
CA THR A 12 -33.83 28.86 11.89
C THR A 12 -34.73 28.90 10.66
N ALA A 13 -35.07 30.09 10.15
CA ALA A 13 -35.81 30.22 8.89
C ALA A 13 -35.04 29.64 7.70
N LEU A 14 -33.73 29.91 7.59
CA LEU A 14 -32.88 29.36 6.53
C LEU A 14 -32.78 27.83 6.61
N ALA A 15 -32.65 27.28 7.82
CA ALA A 15 -32.58 25.83 8.04
C ALA A 15 -33.89 25.13 7.64
N LEU A 16 -35.05 25.73 7.99
CA LEU A 16 -36.36 25.19 7.61
C LEU A 16 -36.58 25.25 6.10
N LEU A 17 -36.18 26.34 5.44
CA LEU A 17 -36.28 26.46 3.99
C LEU A 17 -35.36 25.46 3.26
N ALA A 18 -34.12 25.32 3.71
CA ALA A 18 -33.18 24.36 3.12
C ALA A 18 -33.64 22.91 3.32
N GLY A 19 -34.10 22.55 4.52
CA GLY A 19 -34.66 21.24 4.82
C GLY A 19 -35.93 20.93 4.03
N GLY A 20 -36.85 21.91 3.93
CA GLY A 20 -38.06 21.77 3.13
C GLY A 20 -37.77 21.58 1.65
N ALA A 21 -36.86 22.38 1.08
CA ALA A 21 -36.43 22.25 -0.32
C ALA A 21 -35.80 20.89 -0.63
N ALA A 22 -35.02 20.33 0.32
CA ALA A 22 -34.45 18.99 0.17
C ALA A 22 -35.51 17.87 0.15
N LEU A 23 -36.59 18.00 0.92
CA LEU A 23 -37.70 17.03 0.90
C LEU A 23 -38.52 17.08 -0.40
N LEU A 24 -38.55 18.24 -1.06
CA LEU A 24 -39.26 18.47 -2.33
C LEU A 24 -38.37 18.16 -3.56
N TRP A 25 -37.10 17.82 -3.35
CA TRP A 25 -36.16 17.55 -4.43
C TRP A 25 -36.44 16.19 -5.07
N ASN A 26 -36.85 16.18 -6.35
CA ASN A 26 -37.23 14.97 -7.10
C ASN A 26 -36.04 14.19 -7.69
N GLY A 27 -34.80 14.60 -7.41
CA GLY A 27 -33.60 13.90 -7.90
C GLY A 27 -33.18 14.25 -9.34
N ASP A 28 -34.00 14.98 -10.10
CA ASP A 28 -33.66 15.48 -11.43
C ASP A 28 -32.69 16.68 -11.35
N GLY A 29 -31.42 16.36 -11.10
CA GLY A 29 -30.29 17.27 -11.33
C GLY A 29 -29.67 16.98 -12.70
N PRO A 30 -28.88 17.91 -13.26
CA PRO A 30 -28.10 17.63 -14.46
C PRO A 30 -27.22 16.40 -14.21
N VAL A 31 -27.59 15.27 -14.80
CA VAL A 31 -26.77 14.07 -14.81
C VAL A 31 -25.56 14.40 -15.67
N PHE A 32 -24.43 14.69 -15.03
CA PHE A 32 -23.15 14.80 -15.70
C PHE A 32 -22.92 13.48 -16.45
N SER A 33 -23.18 13.50 -17.76
CA SER A 33 -23.02 12.36 -18.66
C SER A 33 -21.56 12.10 -19.02
N GLY A 34 -20.65 12.90 -18.45
CA GLY A 34 -19.22 12.64 -18.45
C GLY A 34 -18.86 11.70 -17.31
N SER A 35 -18.24 10.57 -17.64
CA SER A 35 -17.70 9.65 -16.64
C SER A 35 -16.73 10.37 -15.71
N LEU A 36 -17.12 10.60 -14.46
CA LEU A 36 -16.22 11.08 -13.40
C LEU A 36 -15.19 10.02 -12.99
N VAL A 37 -15.35 8.80 -13.49
CA VAL A 37 -14.47 7.66 -13.27
C VAL A 37 -13.71 7.39 -14.56
N SER A 38 -12.37 7.37 -14.50
CA SER A 38 -11.56 6.96 -15.65
C SER A 38 -11.85 5.49 -15.95
N GLN A 39 -12.17 5.17 -17.21
CA GLN A 39 -12.36 3.79 -17.68
C GLN A 39 -11.05 3.01 -17.47
N ALA A 40 -11.00 2.18 -16.42
CA ALA A 40 -9.89 1.30 -16.15
C ALA A 40 -10.03 0.02 -16.99
N GLU A 41 -9.66 0.09 -18.26
CA GLU A 41 -9.68 -1.07 -19.15
C GLU A 41 -8.57 -2.05 -18.74
N ALA A 42 -8.92 -3.06 -17.93
CA ALA A 42 -8.02 -4.13 -17.55
C ALA A 42 -7.82 -5.10 -18.72
N ARG A 43 -6.87 -4.78 -19.61
CA ARG A 43 -6.51 -5.65 -20.74
C ARG A 43 -5.86 -6.93 -20.24
N VAL A 44 -6.56 -8.06 -20.35
CA VAL A 44 -6.01 -9.39 -20.04
C VAL A 44 -4.83 -9.69 -20.95
N GLY A 45 -3.70 -10.14 -20.38
CA GLY A 45 -2.49 -10.48 -21.13
C GLY A 45 -1.40 -9.40 -21.15
N ARG A 46 -1.66 -8.22 -20.57
CA ARG A 46 -0.60 -7.25 -20.29
C ARG A 46 0.22 -7.78 -19.10
N PRO A 47 1.54 -7.52 -19.02
CA PRO A 47 2.38 -8.05 -17.94
C PRO A 47 1.88 -7.76 -16.52
N ALA A 48 1.11 -6.68 -16.34
CA ALA A 48 0.55 -6.24 -15.06
C ALA A 48 -0.86 -6.79 -14.75
N THR A 49 -1.51 -7.51 -15.67
CA THR A 49 -2.87 -8.07 -15.51
C THR A 49 -2.81 -9.60 -15.58
N PRO A 50 -2.34 -10.25 -14.50
CA PRO A 50 -2.17 -11.69 -14.48
C PRO A 50 -3.53 -12.38 -14.59
N MET A 51 -3.61 -13.39 -15.45
CA MET A 51 -4.81 -14.20 -15.63
C MET A 51 -5.07 -15.14 -14.43
N SER A 52 -4.05 -15.40 -13.58
CA SER A 52 -4.13 -16.36 -12.47
C SER A 52 -3.46 -15.86 -11.18
N TYR A 53 -4.27 -15.72 -10.11
CA TYR A 53 -3.82 -15.30 -8.78
C TYR A 53 -2.93 -16.35 -8.10
N ALA A 54 -3.28 -17.63 -8.20
CA ALA A 54 -2.50 -18.73 -7.63
C ALA A 54 -1.08 -18.79 -8.24
N GLY A 55 -0.98 -18.50 -9.55
CA GLY A 55 0.30 -18.40 -10.25
C GLY A 55 1.17 -17.26 -9.73
N VAL A 56 0.58 -16.09 -9.44
CA VAL A 56 1.27 -14.93 -8.86
C VAL A 56 1.79 -15.28 -7.47
N ALA A 57 0.97 -15.86 -6.59
CA ALA A 57 1.39 -16.24 -5.25
C ALA A 57 2.64 -17.14 -5.28
N ARG A 58 2.61 -18.21 -6.09
CA ARG A 58 3.76 -19.12 -6.25
C ARG A 58 5.01 -18.44 -6.82
N ARG A 59 4.86 -17.51 -7.78
CA ARG A 59 6.00 -16.75 -8.34
C ARG A 59 6.59 -15.80 -7.31
N THR A 60 5.75 -15.10 -6.55
CA THR A 60 6.17 -14.20 -5.48
C THR A 60 6.92 -14.96 -4.39
N THR A 61 6.40 -16.10 -3.91
CA THR A 61 7.08 -16.92 -2.89
C THR A 61 8.44 -17.42 -3.37
N ARG A 62 8.55 -17.88 -4.62
CA ARG A 62 9.85 -18.29 -5.18
C ARG A 62 10.84 -17.14 -5.27
N ARG A 63 10.39 -15.97 -5.73
CA ARG A 63 11.22 -14.77 -5.78
C ARG A 63 11.66 -14.33 -4.39
N SER A 64 10.74 -14.24 -3.43
CA SER A 64 11.05 -13.84 -2.05
C SER A 64 12.01 -14.82 -1.38
N ALA A 65 11.87 -16.13 -1.62
CA ALA A 65 12.81 -17.12 -1.13
C ALA A 65 14.21 -16.94 -1.74
N ALA A 66 14.31 -16.72 -3.07
CA ALA A 66 15.59 -16.50 -3.73
C ALA A 66 16.28 -15.21 -3.25
N TYR A 67 15.55 -14.10 -3.19
CA TYR A 67 16.10 -12.82 -2.71
C TYR A 67 16.42 -12.87 -1.21
N GLY A 68 15.57 -13.51 -0.39
CA GLY A 68 15.80 -13.70 1.03
C GLY A 68 17.02 -14.56 1.32
N ALA A 69 17.22 -15.64 0.56
CA ALA A 69 18.42 -16.47 0.66
C ALA A 69 19.68 -15.70 0.24
N ALA A 70 19.63 -14.93 -0.84
CA ALA A 70 20.75 -14.09 -1.27
C ALA A 70 21.11 -13.02 -0.23
N ALA A 71 20.10 -12.36 0.36
CA ALA A 71 20.31 -11.38 1.43
C ALA A 71 20.87 -12.04 2.70
N GLY A 72 20.37 -13.21 3.09
CA GLY A 72 20.90 -13.98 4.22
C GLY A 72 22.35 -14.42 4.01
N ALA A 73 22.71 -14.87 2.80
CA ALA A 73 24.07 -15.24 2.45
C ALA A 73 25.02 -14.02 2.45
N ALA A 74 24.57 -12.87 1.95
CA ALA A 74 25.35 -11.64 1.98
C ALA A 74 25.58 -11.14 3.42
N ALA A 75 24.55 -11.19 4.27
CA ALA A 75 24.67 -10.84 5.68
C ALA A 75 25.64 -11.79 6.40
N ALA A 76 25.47 -13.11 6.24
CA ALA A 76 26.38 -14.09 6.81
C ALA A 76 27.82 -13.87 6.34
N GLY A 77 28.03 -13.65 5.04
CA GLY A 77 29.33 -13.28 4.47
C GLY A 77 29.93 -12.05 5.17
N ALA A 78 29.17 -10.97 5.31
CA ALA A 78 29.64 -9.75 5.98
C ALA A 78 30.03 -10.00 7.46
N TYR A 79 29.26 -10.79 8.22
CA TYR A 79 29.61 -11.16 9.59
C TYR A 79 30.94 -11.93 9.65
N TYR A 80 31.21 -12.81 8.69
CA TYR A 80 32.47 -13.57 8.65
C TYR A 80 33.70 -12.72 8.29
N TYR A 81 33.53 -11.62 7.55
CA TYR A 81 34.62 -10.71 7.18
C TYR A 81 34.85 -9.55 8.18
N ALA A 82 34.03 -9.42 9.22
CA ALA A 82 34.04 -8.27 10.14
C ALA A 82 35.05 -8.37 11.31
N ALA A 83 35.81 -9.45 11.46
CA ALA A 83 36.89 -9.54 12.46
C ALA A 83 38.24 -9.11 11.84
N PRO A 84 38.68 -7.86 12.00
CA PRO A 84 39.92 -7.39 11.39
C PRO A 84 41.11 -8.20 11.92
N GLY A 85 41.75 -8.96 11.04
CA GLY A 85 42.90 -9.81 11.35
C GLY A 85 42.58 -11.29 11.55
N CYS A 86 41.34 -11.69 11.85
CA CYS A 86 41.01 -13.09 12.06
C CYS A 86 40.19 -13.62 10.87
N ARG A 87 40.72 -14.61 10.15
CA ARG A 87 40.00 -15.28 9.07
C ARG A 87 39.35 -16.57 9.60
N GLN A 88 38.12 -16.85 9.20
CA GLN A 88 37.56 -18.18 9.43
C GLN A 88 38.23 -19.21 8.54
N VAL A 89 38.60 -20.34 9.14
CA VAL A 89 39.07 -21.52 8.42
C VAL A 89 38.34 -22.76 8.93
N VAL A 90 38.12 -23.72 8.04
CA VAL A 90 37.56 -25.02 8.37
C VAL A 90 38.72 -25.97 8.67
N ASN A 91 38.72 -26.62 9.83
CA ASN A 91 39.74 -27.62 10.15
C ASN A 91 39.45 -28.97 9.45
N SER A 92 40.37 -29.93 9.51
CA SER A 92 40.19 -31.26 8.91
C SER A 92 38.99 -32.04 9.47
N TYR A 93 38.45 -31.62 10.62
CA TYR A 93 37.29 -32.20 11.27
C TYR A 93 35.98 -31.45 10.95
N GLY A 94 36.00 -30.48 10.03
CA GLY A 94 34.81 -29.73 9.60
C GLY A 94 34.36 -28.62 10.56
N GLN A 95 35.13 -28.32 11.60
CA GLN A 95 34.79 -27.28 12.57
C GLN A 95 35.24 -25.89 12.06
N ILE A 96 34.38 -24.89 12.27
CA ILE A 96 34.65 -23.50 11.95
C ILE A 96 35.45 -22.88 13.10
N VAL A 97 36.72 -22.54 12.85
CA VAL A 97 37.61 -21.91 13.84
C VAL A 97 38.17 -20.60 13.28
N TYR A 98 38.30 -19.59 14.14
CA TYR A 98 38.93 -18.32 13.77
C TYR A 98 40.45 -18.44 13.90
N ARG A 99 41.18 -18.16 12.82
CA ARG A 99 42.64 -18.03 12.84
C ARG A 99 43.02 -16.57 12.62
N CYS A 100 43.57 -15.96 13.66
CA CYS A 100 44.26 -14.69 13.57
C CYS A 100 45.75 -14.96 13.26
N PRO A 101 46.49 -14.01 12.67
CA PRO A 101 47.95 -14.09 12.54
C PRO A 101 48.63 -14.26 13.89
#